data_AF-A0A3D0CS21-F1
#
_entry.id   AF-A0A3D0CS21-F1
#
_cell.length_a   1.000
_cell.length_b   1.000
_cell.length_c   1.000
_cell.angle_alpha   90.00
_cell.angle_beta   90.00
_cell.angle_gamma   90.00
#
_symmetry.space_group_name_H-M   'P 1'
#
loop_
_entity.id
_entity.type
_entity.pdbx_description
1 polymer ?
#
loop_
_entity_poly.entity_id
_entity_poly.type
_entity_poly.pdbx_seq_one_letter_code
_entity_poly.pdbx_strand_id
1 'polypeptide(L)'
;MSARFCARCGTRLTVGPVAGRERPHCPACGFIVFRNPVPVGLAVVERDGQLLLIRRANPPLQGYWAPPAGHVEIDESVEAATIRETHEEAGVEVALDGLVGVYSQADVGVLIIAYRGRVIGGEARAGEDAAEVAFFAPGALPGHPSPRPGSALDHWFYGVIDAVTAPWKEVRPL
;
A
#
# COMPACT_ATOMS: atom_id res chain seq x y z
N MET A 1 4.86 3.88 16.63
CA MET A 1 5.69 3.92 17.86
C MET A 1 6.98 4.69 17.55
N SER A 2 7.48 5.57 18.42
CA SER A 2 8.73 6.32 18.18
C SER A 2 9.93 5.57 18.75
N ALA A 3 11.05 5.54 18.02
CA ALA A 3 12.30 4.99 18.53
C ALA A 3 12.70 5.70 19.84
N ARG A 4 13.08 4.92 20.86
CA ARG A 4 13.51 5.43 22.17
C ARG A 4 15.03 5.47 22.34
N PHE A 5 15.73 4.63 21.59
CA PHE A 5 17.18 4.46 21.65
C PHE A 5 17.79 4.60 20.25
N CYS A 6 19.03 5.06 20.20
CA CYS A 6 19.78 5.24 18.97
C CYS A 6 20.15 3.88 18.37
N ALA A 7 19.76 3.65 17.12
CA ALA A 7 20.09 2.43 16.39
C ALA A 7 21.60 2.25 16.11
N ARG A 8 22.42 3.30 16.29
CA ARG A 8 23.88 3.24 16.10
C ARG A 8 24.67 2.91 17.36
N CYS A 9 24.32 3.49 18.50
CA CYS A 9 25.12 3.38 19.73
C CYS A 9 24.32 3.02 20.99
N GLY A 10 23.01 2.78 20.88
CA GLY A 10 22.15 2.39 22.01
C GLY A 10 21.79 3.51 23.00
N THR A 11 22.36 4.71 22.87
CA THR A 11 22.03 5.86 23.75
C THR A 11 20.56 6.25 23.61
N ARG A 12 19.90 6.62 24.72
CA ARG A 12 18.54 7.15 24.70
C ARG A 12 18.45 8.41 23.85
N LEU A 13 17.45 8.49 22.98
CA LEU A 13 17.23 9.64 22.12
C LEU A 13 16.62 10.82 22.90
N THR A 14 16.99 12.03 22.50
CA THR A 14 16.39 13.29 22.94
C THR A 14 15.64 13.93 21.78
N VAL A 15 14.58 14.71 22.07
CA VAL A 15 13.87 15.50 21.05
C VAL A 15 14.33 16.94 21.17
N GLY A 16 14.60 17.58 20.03
CA GLY A 16 14.95 19.00 19.98
C GLY A 16 15.03 19.53 18.55
N PRO A 17 15.37 20.81 18.39
CA PRO A 17 15.33 21.50 17.10
C PRO A 17 16.54 21.11 16.25
N VAL A 18 16.34 20.16 15.33
CA VAL A 18 17.37 19.69 14.39
C VAL A 18 16.88 19.90 12.97
N ALA A 19 17.67 20.53 12.11
CA ALA A 19 17.31 20.84 10.72
C ALA A 19 15.91 21.51 10.58
N GLY A 20 15.61 22.46 11.45
CA GLY A 20 14.39 23.28 11.42
C GLY A 20 13.10 22.59 11.89
N ARG A 21 13.17 21.41 12.55
CA ARG A 21 12.00 20.75 13.17
C ARG A 21 12.36 20.08 14.48
N GLU A 22 11.38 19.88 15.34
CA GLU A 22 11.50 19.00 16.51
C GLU A 22 11.66 17.55 16.06
N ARG A 23 12.81 16.94 16.37
CA ARG A 23 13.15 15.59 15.92
C ARG A 23 13.89 14.80 17.01
N PRO A 24 13.66 13.48 17.09
CA PRO A 24 14.51 12.61 17.89
C PRO A 24 15.93 12.58 17.30
N HIS A 25 16.92 12.80 18.14
CA HIS A 25 18.33 12.72 17.80
C HIS A 25 19.12 12.13 18.97
N CYS A 26 20.30 11.59 18.66
CA CYS A 26 21.19 11.02 19.64
C CYS A 26 22.15 12.09 20.16
N PRO A 27 22.15 12.40 21.48
CA PRO A 27 23.05 13.40 22.03
C PRO A 27 24.52 12.91 22.09
N ALA A 28 24.77 11.60 21.99
CA ALA A 28 26.10 11.02 22.09
C ALA A 28 26.85 10.96 20.75
N CYS A 29 26.19 10.51 19.67
CA CYS A 29 26.84 10.31 18.36
C CYS A 29 26.29 11.21 17.26
N GLY A 30 25.34 12.10 17.58
CA GLY A 30 24.74 13.03 16.61
C GLY A 30 23.79 12.39 15.59
N PHE A 31 23.48 11.09 15.70
CA PHE A 31 22.55 10.43 14.78
C PHE A 31 21.14 11.06 14.85
N ILE A 32 20.58 11.39 13.70
CA ILE A 32 19.26 12.02 13.58
C ILE A 32 18.26 10.98 13.11
N VAL A 33 17.12 10.85 13.80
CA VAL A 33 16.04 9.95 13.40
C VAL A 33 15.06 10.71 12.52
N PHE A 34 15.16 10.48 11.22
CA PHE A 34 14.15 10.96 10.28
C PHE A 34 12.91 10.08 10.33
N ARG A 35 11.74 10.72 10.34
CA ARG A 35 10.44 10.04 10.24
C ARG A 35 9.92 10.28 8.83
N ASN A 36 10.24 9.36 7.93
CA ASN A 36 9.83 9.41 6.53
C ASN A 36 8.66 8.44 6.32
N PRO A 37 7.73 8.74 5.40
CA PRO A 37 6.72 7.79 5.00
C PRO A 37 7.37 6.57 4.33
N VAL A 38 6.81 5.39 4.56
CA VAL A 38 7.27 4.14 3.92
C VAL A 38 6.62 4.03 2.53
N PRO A 39 7.40 3.78 1.47
CA PRO A 39 6.87 3.51 0.13
C PRO A 39 6.14 2.16 0.05
N VAL A 40 4.96 2.18 -0.59
CA VAL A 40 4.14 1.01 -0.90
C VAL A 40 3.78 1.03 -2.38
N GLY A 41 4.05 -0.05 -3.07
CA GLY A 41 3.57 -0.29 -4.43
C GLY A 41 2.15 -0.84 -4.42
N LEU A 42 1.27 -0.37 -5.30
CA LEU A 42 -0.11 -0.86 -5.43
C LEU A 42 -0.43 -1.19 -6.88
N ALA A 43 -1.02 -2.36 -7.13
CA ALA A 43 -1.24 -2.90 -8.46
C ALA A 43 -2.71 -2.84 -8.89
N VAL A 44 -3.06 -1.90 -9.77
CA VAL A 44 -4.37 -1.83 -10.43
C VAL A 44 -4.31 -2.69 -11.70
N VAL A 45 -4.55 -3.98 -11.54
CA VAL A 45 -4.30 -4.98 -12.59
C VAL A 45 -5.60 -5.51 -13.19
N GLU A 46 -5.64 -5.56 -14.51
CA GLU A 46 -6.77 -6.09 -15.27
C GLU A 46 -6.46 -7.46 -15.91
N ARG A 47 -7.50 -8.31 -16.00
CA ARG A 47 -7.57 -9.45 -16.92
C ARG A 47 -8.97 -9.51 -17.53
N ASP A 48 -9.05 -9.53 -18.85
CA ASP A 48 -10.32 -9.65 -19.61
C ASP A 48 -11.40 -8.63 -19.19
N GLY A 49 -11.02 -7.35 -18.98
CA GLY A 49 -11.95 -6.31 -18.53
C GLY A 49 -12.27 -6.35 -17.04
N GLN A 50 -11.75 -7.32 -16.28
CA GLN A 50 -12.02 -7.49 -14.85
C GLN A 50 -10.84 -7.05 -13.99
N LEU A 51 -11.12 -6.36 -12.89
CA LEU A 51 -10.12 -5.89 -11.94
C LEU A 51 -9.75 -6.99 -10.95
N LEU A 52 -8.44 -7.22 -10.77
CA LEU A 52 -7.90 -8.06 -9.71
C LEU A 52 -8.02 -7.35 -8.36
N LEU A 53 -8.64 -8.02 -7.39
CA LEU A 53 -8.65 -7.60 -5.99
C LEU A 53 -8.29 -8.78 -5.08
N ILE A 54 -7.73 -8.46 -3.93
CA ILE A 54 -7.54 -9.36 -2.79
C ILE A 54 -8.44 -8.92 -1.64
N ARG A 55 -8.93 -9.87 -0.87
CA ARG A 55 -9.59 -9.62 0.40
C ARG A 55 -8.54 -9.65 1.50
N ARG A 56 -8.24 -8.49 2.10
CA ARG A 56 -7.13 -8.35 3.05
C ARG A 56 -7.31 -9.25 4.28
N ALA A 57 -6.30 -10.05 4.63
CA ALA A 57 -6.33 -10.89 5.83
C ALA A 57 -5.92 -10.11 7.10
N ASN A 58 -5.16 -9.02 6.94
CA ASN A 58 -4.53 -8.27 8.02
C ASN A 58 -4.86 -6.76 7.99
N PRO A 59 -4.83 -6.06 9.14
CA PRO A 59 -4.96 -4.60 9.19
C PRO A 59 -3.86 -3.87 8.39
N PRO A 60 -4.09 -2.64 7.91
CA PRO A 60 -5.36 -1.89 7.95
C PRO A 60 -6.43 -2.52 7.05
N LEU A 61 -7.70 -2.20 7.30
CA LEU A 61 -8.85 -2.66 6.50
C LEU A 61 -8.95 -4.19 6.32
N GLN A 62 -8.70 -4.95 7.38
CA GLN A 62 -8.92 -6.39 7.37
C GLN A 62 -10.35 -6.74 6.91
N GLY A 63 -10.47 -7.69 5.98
CA GLY A 63 -11.72 -8.14 5.39
C GLY A 63 -12.24 -7.30 4.22
N TYR A 64 -11.59 -6.17 3.89
CA TYR A 64 -11.92 -5.33 2.74
C TYR A 64 -11.26 -5.85 1.47
N TRP A 65 -11.94 -5.70 0.34
CA TRP A 65 -11.37 -5.92 -0.97
C TRP A 65 -10.55 -4.70 -1.41
N ALA A 66 -9.31 -4.95 -1.83
CA ALA A 66 -8.37 -3.93 -2.28
C ALA A 66 -7.49 -4.49 -3.41
N PRO A 67 -6.92 -3.63 -4.27
CA PRO A 67 -5.86 -4.07 -5.17
C PRO A 67 -4.65 -4.57 -4.36
N PRO A 68 -3.88 -5.57 -4.88
CA PRO A 68 -2.65 -6.03 -4.22
C PRO A 68 -1.67 -4.88 -3.98
N ALA A 69 -1.04 -4.87 -2.81
CA ALA A 69 -0.13 -3.79 -2.43
C ALA A 69 0.78 -4.18 -1.26
N GLY A 70 2.06 -3.82 -1.36
CA GLY A 70 3.01 -4.07 -0.29
C GLY A 70 4.21 -3.12 -0.28
N HIS A 71 5.04 -3.28 0.75
CA HIS A 71 6.13 -2.35 1.02
C HIS A 71 7.26 -2.53 0.00
N VAL A 72 7.89 -1.42 -0.37
CA VAL A 72 9.08 -1.46 -1.23
C VAL A 72 10.30 -1.71 -0.35
N GLU A 73 11.06 -2.76 -0.64
CA GLU A 73 12.33 -3.05 0.01
C GLU A 73 13.47 -2.16 -0.52
N ILE A 74 14.58 -2.08 0.23
CA ILE A 74 15.66 -1.12 -0.04
C ILE A 74 16.46 -1.44 -1.31
N ASP A 75 16.41 -2.68 -1.77
CA ASP A 75 17.19 -3.24 -2.88
C ASP A 75 16.36 -3.47 -4.15
N GLU A 76 15.11 -3.00 -4.18
CA GLU A 76 14.21 -3.11 -5.33
C GLU A 76 13.63 -1.76 -5.77
N SER A 77 13.11 -1.70 -7.00
CA SER A 77 12.32 -0.56 -7.47
C SER A 77 10.86 -0.69 -7.02
N VAL A 78 10.10 0.41 -7.08
CA VAL A 78 8.67 0.38 -6.73
C VAL A 78 7.89 -0.54 -7.68
N GLU A 79 8.25 -0.55 -8.96
CA GLU A 79 7.69 -1.47 -9.97
C GLU A 79 7.99 -2.92 -9.60
N ALA A 80 9.24 -3.24 -9.23
CA ALA A 80 9.65 -4.58 -8.85
C ALA A 80 8.90 -5.06 -7.60
N ALA A 81 8.80 -4.21 -6.57
CA ALA A 81 8.00 -4.49 -5.37
C ALA A 81 6.54 -4.74 -5.72
N THR A 82 5.94 -3.88 -6.57
CA THR A 82 4.54 -4.03 -6.99
C THR A 82 4.29 -5.38 -7.68
N ILE A 83 5.21 -5.83 -8.55
CA ILE A 83 5.13 -7.12 -9.23
C ILE A 83 5.29 -8.28 -8.24
N ARG A 84 6.30 -8.22 -7.35
CA ARG A 84 6.58 -9.22 -6.32
C ARG A 84 5.38 -9.40 -5.38
N GLU A 85 4.90 -8.30 -4.81
CA GLU A 85 3.76 -8.29 -3.88
C GLU A 85 2.48 -8.78 -4.55
N THR A 86 2.24 -8.41 -5.83
CA THR A 86 1.08 -8.95 -6.57
C THR A 86 1.16 -10.46 -6.73
N HIS A 87 2.35 -11.00 -7.01
CA HIS A 87 2.54 -12.44 -7.10
C HIS A 87 2.39 -13.12 -5.73
N GLU A 88 2.95 -12.54 -4.66
CA GLU A 88 2.87 -13.07 -3.30
C GLU A 88 1.44 -13.08 -2.75
N GLU A 89 0.69 -11.99 -2.93
CA GLU A 89 -0.67 -11.85 -2.38
C GLU A 89 -1.75 -12.50 -3.25
N ALA A 90 -1.57 -12.54 -4.57
CA ALA A 90 -2.61 -12.94 -5.52
C ALA A 90 -2.23 -14.08 -6.48
N GLY A 91 -0.98 -14.56 -6.47
CA GLY A 91 -0.52 -15.71 -7.26
C GLY A 91 -0.38 -15.46 -8.77
N VAL A 92 -0.56 -14.21 -9.22
CA VAL A 92 -0.54 -13.84 -10.65
C VAL A 92 0.72 -13.07 -11.01
N GLU A 93 1.23 -13.32 -12.22
CA GLU A 93 2.33 -12.59 -12.81
C GLU A 93 1.78 -11.42 -13.62
N VAL A 94 2.38 -10.23 -13.47
CA VAL A 94 1.86 -8.99 -14.05
C VAL A 94 2.92 -8.19 -14.79
N ALA A 95 2.50 -7.51 -15.85
CA ALA A 95 3.28 -6.46 -16.50
C ALA A 95 2.66 -5.10 -16.17
N LEU A 96 3.47 -4.14 -15.72
CA LEU A 96 3.03 -2.78 -15.42
C LEU A 96 3.11 -1.90 -16.66
N ASP A 97 2.03 -1.16 -16.94
CA ASP A 97 1.84 -0.34 -18.15
C ASP A 97 1.81 1.17 -17.85
N GLY A 98 2.08 1.57 -16.61
CA GLY A 98 2.30 2.97 -16.22
C GLY A 98 1.78 3.34 -14.84
N LEU A 99 2.07 4.58 -14.45
CA LEU A 99 1.64 5.15 -13.17
C LEU A 99 0.17 5.59 -13.23
N VAL A 100 -0.62 5.18 -12.25
CA VAL A 100 -1.98 5.67 -12.00
C VAL A 100 -1.92 6.94 -11.15
N GLY A 101 -1.13 6.92 -10.08
CA GLY A 101 -0.98 8.08 -9.21
C GLY A 101 -0.09 7.83 -8.00
N VAL A 102 0.23 8.92 -7.30
CA VAL A 102 0.94 8.89 -6.02
C VAL A 102 0.02 9.49 -4.96
N TYR A 103 -0.22 8.73 -3.90
CA TYR A 103 -1.14 9.08 -2.83
C TYR A 103 -0.35 9.24 -1.53
N SER A 104 -0.53 10.37 -0.87
CA SER A 104 0.10 10.65 0.41
C SER A 104 -0.81 11.51 1.28
N GLN A 105 -0.74 11.32 2.59
CA GLN A 105 -1.42 12.18 3.56
C GLN A 105 -0.52 12.39 4.77
N ALA A 106 -0.54 13.61 5.32
CA ALA A 106 0.16 13.92 6.56
C ALA A 106 -0.25 12.94 7.68
N ASP A 107 0.73 12.57 8.51
CA ASP A 107 0.54 11.76 9.71
C ASP A 107 0.08 10.30 9.51
N VAL A 108 -0.08 9.83 8.27
CA VAL A 108 -0.40 8.42 7.97
C VAL A 108 0.84 7.52 7.95
N GLY A 109 2.00 8.07 7.58
CA GLY A 109 3.29 7.36 7.62
C GLY A 109 3.57 6.40 6.46
N VAL A 110 2.70 6.38 5.44
CA VAL A 110 2.83 5.59 4.22
C VAL A 110 2.59 6.50 3.01
N LEU A 111 3.26 6.20 1.89
CA LEU A 111 2.97 6.77 0.58
C LEU A 111 2.68 5.63 -0.39
N ILE A 112 1.54 5.67 -1.09
CA ILE A 112 1.15 4.65 -2.06
C ILE A 112 1.47 5.14 -3.46
N ILE A 113 2.14 4.30 -4.24
CA ILE A 113 2.45 4.53 -5.64
C ILE A 113 1.70 3.45 -6.42
N ALA A 114 0.62 3.86 -7.09
CA ALA A 114 -0.26 2.95 -7.79
C ALA A 114 0.15 2.83 -9.26
N TYR A 115 0.33 1.60 -9.74
CA TYR A 115 0.59 1.29 -11.14
C TYR A 115 -0.60 0.57 -11.76
N ARG A 116 -0.86 0.84 -13.04
CA ARG A 116 -1.74 0.02 -13.86
C ARG A 116 -0.94 -1.13 -14.45
N GLY A 117 -1.59 -2.27 -14.67
CA GLY A 117 -0.96 -3.38 -15.36
C GLY A 117 -1.97 -4.39 -15.87
N ARG A 118 -1.44 -5.45 -16.46
CA ARG A 118 -2.21 -6.59 -16.96
C ARG A 118 -1.59 -7.90 -16.50
N VAL A 119 -2.43 -8.91 -16.30
CA VAL A 119 -1.96 -10.27 -16.04
C VAL A 119 -1.28 -10.82 -17.28
N ILE A 120 -0.10 -11.41 -17.09
CA ILE A 120 0.68 -12.08 -18.16
C ILE A 120 0.92 -13.57 -17.89
N GLY A 121 0.61 -14.04 -16.68
CA GLY A 121 0.84 -15.42 -16.26
C GLY A 121 0.36 -15.69 -14.83
N GLY A 122 0.68 -16.86 -14.31
CA GLY A 122 0.28 -17.31 -12.97
C GLY A 122 -1.19 -17.72 -12.83
N GLU A 123 -1.54 -18.21 -11.65
CA GLU A 123 -2.89 -18.64 -11.30
C GLU A 123 -3.35 -17.92 -10.04
N ALA A 124 -4.57 -17.38 -10.08
CA ALA A 124 -5.11 -16.59 -8.98
C ALA A 124 -5.24 -17.46 -7.73
N ARG A 125 -4.43 -17.14 -6.71
CA ARG A 125 -4.44 -17.81 -5.41
C ARG A 125 -4.10 -16.81 -4.32
N ALA A 126 -4.87 -16.83 -3.24
CA ALA A 126 -4.62 -15.96 -2.10
C ALA A 126 -3.32 -16.38 -1.38
N GLY A 127 -2.43 -15.40 -1.16
CA GLY A 127 -1.22 -15.53 -0.36
C GLY A 127 -1.47 -15.48 1.14
N GLU A 128 -0.41 -15.38 1.95
CA GLU A 128 -0.54 -15.34 3.42
C GLU A 128 -1.29 -14.10 3.93
N ASP A 129 -1.13 -12.96 3.25
CA ASP A 129 -1.76 -11.68 3.60
C ASP A 129 -3.13 -11.44 2.93
N ALA A 130 -3.60 -12.41 2.13
CA ALA A 130 -4.89 -12.37 1.47
C ALA A 130 -5.78 -13.53 1.95
N ALA A 131 -7.01 -13.21 2.35
CA ALA A 131 -8.02 -14.22 2.69
C ALA A 131 -8.64 -14.83 1.42
N GLU A 132 -8.82 -14.00 0.38
CA GLU A 132 -9.42 -14.38 -0.91
C GLU A 132 -8.80 -13.54 -2.03
N VAL A 133 -8.84 -14.06 -3.26
CA VAL A 133 -8.47 -13.33 -4.49
C VAL A 133 -9.55 -13.55 -5.54
N ALA A 134 -9.94 -12.49 -6.25
CA ALA A 134 -10.95 -12.58 -7.28
C ALA A 134 -10.82 -11.46 -8.32
N PHE A 135 -11.42 -11.71 -9.49
CA PHE A 135 -11.56 -10.75 -10.56
C PHE A 135 -12.99 -10.23 -10.60
N PHE A 136 -13.15 -8.91 -10.61
CA PHE A 136 -14.46 -8.26 -10.59
C PHE A 136 -14.70 -7.48 -11.87
N ALA A 137 -15.83 -7.73 -12.51
CA ALA A 137 -16.28 -6.95 -13.65
C ALA A 137 -16.67 -5.52 -13.22
N PRO A 138 -16.64 -4.52 -14.14
CA PRO A 138 -17.14 -3.20 -13.84
C PRO A 138 -18.60 -3.24 -13.35
N GLY A 139 -18.90 -2.50 -12.29
CA GLY A 139 -20.21 -2.50 -11.61
C GLY A 139 -20.46 -3.68 -10.66
N ALA A 140 -19.53 -4.64 -10.56
CA ALA A 140 -19.65 -5.81 -9.69
C ALA A 140 -18.66 -5.82 -8.53
N LEU A 141 -18.05 -4.66 -8.20
CA LEU A 141 -17.09 -4.57 -7.10
C LEU A 141 -17.80 -4.85 -5.76
N PRO A 142 -17.16 -5.59 -4.84
CA PRO A 142 -17.71 -5.79 -3.50
C PRO A 142 -17.88 -4.45 -2.80
N GLY A 143 -19.11 -4.15 -2.37
CA GLY A 143 -19.39 -2.97 -1.59
C GLY A 143 -18.83 -3.11 -0.17
N HIS A 144 -18.07 -2.12 0.29
CA HIS A 144 -17.69 -1.99 1.68
C HIS A 144 -18.21 -0.67 2.26
N PRO A 145 -18.76 -0.66 3.48
CA PRO A 145 -19.02 0.60 4.17
C PRO A 145 -17.68 1.28 4.48
N SER A 146 -17.71 2.61 4.64
CA SER A 146 -16.57 3.33 5.22
C SER A 146 -16.18 2.73 6.58
N PRO A 147 -14.88 2.55 6.88
CA PRO A 147 -14.42 1.87 8.10
C PRO A 147 -14.85 2.63 9.36
N ARG A 148 -15.70 2.01 10.19
CA ARG A 148 -16.16 2.59 11.47
C ARG A 148 -16.22 1.53 12.59
N PRO A 149 -15.52 1.74 13.73
CA PRO A 149 -14.45 2.73 13.93
C PRO A 149 -13.22 2.41 13.06
N GLY A 150 -12.39 3.41 12.75
CA GLY A 150 -11.16 3.23 11.97
C GLY A 150 -10.08 4.26 12.34
N SER A 151 -8.82 3.93 12.13
CA SER A 151 -7.70 4.86 12.29
C SER A 151 -7.61 5.87 11.13
N ALA A 152 -6.77 6.90 11.25
CA ALA A 152 -6.50 7.79 10.12
C ALA A 152 -5.95 7.04 8.89
N LEU A 153 -5.13 6.00 9.12
CA LEU A 153 -4.63 5.11 8.07
C LEU A 153 -5.77 4.33 7.41
N ASP A 154 -6.73 3.79 8.17
CA ASP A 154 -7.87 3.05 7.61
C ASP A 154 -8.73 3.95 6.70
N HIS A 155 -9.10 5.14 7.17
CA HIS A 155 -9.92 6.06 6.39
C HIS A 155 -9.20 6.55 5.13
N TRP A 156 -7.92 6.88 5.25
CA TRP A 156 -7.11 7.32 4.11
C TRP A 156 -6.94 6.18 3.10
N PHE A 157 -6.57 4.98 3.54
CA PHE A 157 -6.36 3.86 2.64
C PHE A 157 -7.66 3.44 1.95
N TYR A 158 -8.79 3.49 2.66
CA TYR A 158 -10.11 3.28 2.06
C TYR A 158 -10.36 4.30 0.94
N GLY A 159 -10.03 5.58 1.15
CA GLY A 159 -10.12 6.61 0.12
C GLY A 159 -9.19 6.37 -1.08
N VAL A 160 -7.99 5.83 -0.86
CA VAL A 160 -7.09 5.44 -1.96
C VAL A 160 -7.69 4.31 -2.77
N ILE A 161 -8.19 3.25 -2.12
CA ILE A 161 -8.90 2.15 -2.79
C ILE A 161 -10.08 2.69 -3.59
N ASP A 162 -10.89 3.55 -2.98
CA ASP A 162 -12.05 4.18 -3.61
C ASP A 162 -11.68 4.94 -4.90
N ALA A 163 -10.57 5.67 -4.86
CA ALA A 163 -10.06 6.46 -5.98
C ALA A 163 -9.48 5.60 -7.11
N VAL A 164 -8.62 4.62 -6.80
CA VAL A 164 -7.98 3.78 -7.81
C VAL A 164 -8.96 2.80 -8.47
N THR A 165 -10.01 2.40 -7.75
CA THR A 165 -11.04 1.49 -8.26
C THR A 165 -12.24 2.22 -8.88
N ALA A 166 -12.33 3.55 -8.76
CA ALA A 166 -13.42 4.35 -9.31
C ALA A 166 -13.76 4.03 -10.78
N PRO A 167 -12.79 3.81 -11.69
CA PRO A 167 -13.09 3.50 -13.09
C PRO A 167 -13.84 2.18 -13.32
N TRP A 168 -13.89 1.28 -12.33
CA TRP A 168 -14.60 0.01 -12.38
C TRP A 168 -15.93 0.01 -11.61
N LYS A 169 -16.31 1.11 -10.93
CA LYS A 169 -17.55 1.13 -10.15
C LYS A 169 -18.81 1.18 -11.01
N GLU A 170 -18.71 1.63 -12.25
CA GLU A 170 -19.84 1.77 -13.17
C GLU A 170 -19.69 0.83 -14.36
N VAL A 171 -20.83 0.34 -14.87
CA VAL A 171 -20.87 -0.39 -16.13
C VAL A 171 -20.63 0.61 -17.25
N ARG A 172 -19.51 0.50 -17.96
CA ARG A 172 -19.30 1.32 -19.16
C ARG A 172 -20.24 0.82 -20.27
N PRO A 173 -21.13 1.65 -20.82
CA PRO A 173 -21.88 1.26 -22.02
C PRO A 173 -20.90 1.05 -23.17
N LEU A 174 -21.16 0.01 -23.97
CA LEU A 174 -20.44 -0.31 -25.20
C LEU A 174 -20.53 0.83 -26.22
#